data_AF-A0A9D5B8T6-F1
#
_entry.id   AF-A0A9D5B8T6-F1
#
_cell.length_a   1.000
_cell.length_b   1.000
_cell.length_c   1.000
_cell.angle_alpha   90.00
_cell.angle_beta   90.00
_cell.angle_gamma   90.00
#
_symmetry.space_group_name_H-M   'P 1'
#
loop_
_entity.id
_entity.type
_entity.pdbx_description
1 polymer ?
#
loop_
_entity_poly.entity_id
_entity_poly.type
_entity_poly.pdbx_seq_one_letter_code
_entity_poly.pdbx_strand_id
1 'polypeptide(L)'
;MLKSILGDPNVMTFQVPSFLRRKANPKNVVSIILGGGSGVQLFPLTKRAATPAVPVGGCYRLIDIPMSNCINSGINKVFVLTQFNSASLNRHISRTYFGNGINFGDGYVEELMSHSFLSNICLFATDFFEIKLVKEIEPALKKQLVISTVLMTVGIAIVSWIALPSTFTIFNFGEQKVVKNWQLFLCVSVGLWAGLIIGFVTEYYTSNAYSPVQDVADSCRTGAATNVIFGLALGYKSVIIPIFAIAISIFVSFSFAAMYGVAIDALGMLSTIATGLAIDAYGPISDNAGGIAEMAGMSHRIRERTDALDAAGNTTAAIGKGFAIGSAALVSLALFGAFVSRAGVTTVDVLTPKVFIGLIVGAMLPYWFSAMTMKSVGSAALKMVEEVRRQFNTIPGLMEGTAKPDYATCVTISTDASIKEMIPPGALVMLTPLIVGIFFGVETLSGVLAGSLVSGVQIAISASNTGGAWDNAKKYIEVKYYFTK
;
A
#
# COMPACT_ATOMS: atom_id res chain seq x y z
N MET A 1 -41.18 -23.40 -35.83
CA MET A 1 -39.80 -23.92 -35.98
C MET A 1 -39.05 -23.82 -34.64
N LEU A 2 -39.64 -24.38 -33.56
CA LEU A 2 -39.07 -24.33 -32.20
C LEU A 2 -39.70 -25.42 -31.30
N LYS A 3 -39.96 -26.59 -31.89
CA LYS A 3 -40.54 -27.76 -31.22
C LYS A 3 -39.96 -29.12 -31.68
N SER A 4 -38.78 -29.16 -32.32
CA SER A 4 -38.17 -30.42 -32.80
C SER A 4 -36.74 -30.68 -32.31
N ILE A 5 -36.30 -30.08 -31.21
CA ILE A 5 -34.94 -30.31 -30.65
C ILE A 5 -35.04 -30.68 -29.16
N LEU A 6 -36.01 -31.52 -28.78
CA LEU A 6 -36.16 -32.04 -27.42
C LEU A 6 -36.38 -33.56 -27.41
N GLY A 7 -35.73 -34.28 -28.31
CA GLY A 7 -35.86 -35.73 -28.40
C GLY A 7 -34.55 -36.40 -28.81
N ASP A 8 -33.56 -36.40 -27.92
CA ASP A 8 -32.45 -37.37 -27.99
C ASP A 8 -31.91 -37.64 -26.56
N PRO A 9 -32.00 -38.87 -26.02
CA PRO A 9 -31.60 -39.19 -24.64
C PRO A 9 -30.13 -39.59 -24.48
N ASN A 10 -29.23 -39.15 -25.36
CA ASN A 10 -27.78 -39.35 -25.20
C ASN A 10 -27.10 -38.06 -24.70
N VAL A 11 -27.24 -37.80 -23.40
CA VAL A 11 -26.48 -36.76 -22.70
C VAL A 11 -25.00 -37.18 -22.67
N MET A 12 -24.19 -36.65 -23.59
CA MET A 12 -22.74 -36.63 -23.41
C MET A 12 -22.44 -35.73 -22.20
N THR A 13 -22.04 -36.36 -21.10
CA THR A 13 -21.50 -35.69 -19.92
C THR A 13 -20.18 -35.03 -20.29
N PHE A 14 -20.16 -33.71 -20.40
CA PHE A 14 -18.92 -32.95 -20.48
C PHE A 14 -18.23 -33.02 -19.11
N GLN A 15 -17.23 -33.90 -18.97
CA GLN A 15 -16.33 -33.86 -17.81
C GLN A 15 -15.51 -32.57 -17.86
N VAL A 16 -15.71 -31.72 -16.87
CA VAL A 16 -14.85 -30.57 -16.60
C VAL A 16 -13.42 -31.10 -16.38
N PRO A 17 -12.38 -30.57 -17.05
CA PRO A 17 -11.01 -30.97 -16.76
C PRO A 17 -10.73 -30.65 -15.29
N SER A 18 -10.51 -31.68 -14.48
CA SER A 18 -10.00 -31.49 -13.13
C SER A 18 -8.59 -30.89 -13.26
N PHE A 19 -8.46 -29.58 -13.11
CA PHE A 19 -7.16 -28.99 -12.82
C PHE A 19 -6.74 -29.52 -11.45
N LEU A 20 -5.98 -30.61 -11.46
CA LEU A 20 -5.16 -31.03 -10.34
C LEU A 20 -4.30 -29.82 -9.97
N ARG A 21 -4.70 -29.06 -8.95
CA ARG A 21 -3.78 -28.16 -8.24
C ARG A 21 -2.58 -29.03 -7.90
N ARG A 22 -1.43 -28.78 -8.55
CA ARG A 22 -0.16 -29.40 -8.15
C ARG A 22 -0.02 -29.10 -6.66
N LYS A 23 -0.20 -30.12 -5.81
CA LYS A 23 0.17 -30.00 -4.39
C LYS A 23 1.65 -29.61 -4.39
N ALA A 24 1.95 -28.42 -3.87
CA ALA A 24 3.33 -27.99 -3.73
C ALA A 24 4.06 -29.07 -2.91
N ASN A 25 5.18 -29.59 -3.44
CA ASN A 25 5.99 -30.53 -2.68
C ASN A 25 6.54 -29.77 -1.46
N PRO A 26 6.22 -30.17 -0.22
CA PRO A 26 6.66 -29.45 0.98
C PRO A 26 8.18 -29.28 1.08
N LYS A 27 8.96 -30.17 0.42
CA LYS A 27 10.42 -30.08 0.33
C LYS A 27 10.94 -28.88 -0.48
N ASN A 28 10.09 -28.29 -1.34
CA ASN A 28 10.42 -27.13 -2.18
C ASN A 28 9.81 -25.83 -1.62
N VAL A 29 9.14 -25.89 -0.48
CA VAL A 29 8.54 -24.72 0.18
C VAL A 29 9.52 -24.18 1.20
N VAL A 30 9.70 -22.85 1.20
CA VAL A 30 10.46 -22.12 2.20
C VAL A 30 9.45 -21.47 3.16
N SER A 31 9.58 -21.73 4.44
CA SER A 31 8.80 -21.08 5.50
C SER A 31 9.65 -20.01 6.17
N ILE A 32 9.08 -18.82 6.36
CA ILE A 32 9.71 -17.72 7.09
C ILE A 32 8.83 -17.41 8.30
N ILE A 33 9.38 -17.57 9.50
CA ILE A 33 8.72 -17.28 10.77
C ILE A 33 9.29 -15.98 11.32
N LEU A 34 8.43 -14.96 11.41
CA LEU A 34 8.77 -13.66 11.99
C LEU A 34 8.66 -13.76 13.52
N GLY A 35 9.80 -13.90 14.19
CA GLY A 35 9.88 -14.10 15.63
C GLY A 35 10.62 -12.97 16.33
N GLY A 36 10.00 -11.78 16.49
CA GLY A 36 10.79 -10.61 16.90
C GLY A 36 10.13 -9.41 17.57
N GLY A 37 8.88 -9.44 18.03
CA GLY A 37 8.27 -8.24 18.65
C GLY A 37 8.62 -8.04 20.13
N SER A 38 8.75 -6.78 20.57
CA SER A 38 8.62 -6.38 21.99
C SER A 38 7.14 -6.41 22.36
N GLY A 39 6.58 -7.60 22.58
CA GLY A 39 5.16 -7.76 22.87
C GLY A 39 4.81 -7.15 24.22
N VAL A 40 4.15 -6.00 24.23
CA VAL A 40 3.60 -5.35 25.44
C VAL A 40 2.45 -6.16 26.06
N GLN A 41 1.76 -6.97 25.25
CA GLN A 41 0.62 -7.80 25.68
C GLN A 41 1.00 -8.91 26.68
N LEU A 42 2.25 -9.37 26.66
CA LEU A 42 2.76 -10.41 27.55
C LEU A 42 3.74 -9.85 28.59
N PHE A 43 3.71 -8.53 28.83
CA PHE A 43 4.44 -7.93 29.94
C PHE A 43 3.93 -8.51 31.28
N PRO A 44 4.80 -8.92 32.22
CA PRO A 44 6.24 -8.70 32.32
C PRO A 44 7.15 -9.78 31.70
N LEU A 45 6.59 -10.85 31.11
CA LEU A 45 7.36 -12.00 30.60
C LEU A 45 8.29 -11.61 29.44
N THR A 46 7.92 -10.58 28.68
CA THR A 46 8.70 -10.04 27.56
C THR A 46 9.78 -9.02 27.97
N LYS A 47 9.95 -8.75 29.28
CA LYS A 47 10.97 -7.80 29.79
C LYS A 47 12.41 -8.23 29.49
N ARG A 48 12.67 -9.54 29.44
CA ARG A 48 14.01 -10.13 29.24
C ARG A 48 14.09 -11.13 28.09
N ALA A 49 13.03 -11.29 27.31
CA ALA A 49 12.96 -12.23 26.20
C ALA A 49 11.99 -11.74 25.12
N ALA A 50 12.26 -12.08 23.86
CA ALA A 50 11.32 -11.87 22.76
C ALA A 50 9.99 -12.59 23.03
N THR A 51 8.87 -12.05 22.55
CA THR A 51 7.54 -12.70 22.64
C THR A 51 7.57 -14.19 22.23
N PRO A 52 8.19 -14.59 21.11
CA PRO A 52 8.22 -16.01 20.71
C PRO A 52 9.05 -16.90 21.65
N ALA A 53 9.91 -16.30 22.47
CA ALA A 53 10.71 -17.00 23.47
C ALA A 53 9.97 -17.17 24.81
N VAL A 54 8.74 -16.67 24.95
CA VAL A 54 7.93 -16.83 26.16
C VAL A 54 7.46 -18.30 26.28
N PRO A 55 7.58 -18.93 27.47
CA PRO A 55 7.11 -20.29 27.71
C PRO A 55 5.57 -20.40 27.64
N VAL A 56 5.07 -21.48 27.06
CA VAL A 56 3.61 -21.77 26.96
C VAL A 56 3.20 -22.98 27.81
N GLY A 57 4.17 -23.65 28.44
CA GLY A 57 3.94 -24.78 29.34
C GLY A 57 5.14 -25.71 29.37
N GLY A 58 5.66 -26.01 30.56
CA GLY A 58 6.85 -26.85 30.72
C GLY A 58 8.09 -26.28 30.00
N CYS A 59 8.68 -27.07 29.10
CA CYS A 59 9.85 -26.69 28.31
C CYS A 59 9.51 -26.02 26.96
N TYR A 60 8.23 -25.90 26.59
CA TYR A 60 7.80 -25.37 25.29
C TYR A 60 7.66 -23.85 25.30
N ARG A 61 7.94 -23.22 24.15
CA ARG A 61 7.85 -21.78 23.90
C ARG A 61 6.87 -21.47 22.76
N LEU A 62 6.43 -20.21 22.68
CA LEU A 62 5.49 -19.77 21.63
C LEU A 62 5.98 -20.06 20.21
N ILE A 63 7.29 -19.98 19.97
CA ILE A 63 7.90 -20.32 18.67
C ILE A 63 7.74 -21.80 18.29
N ASP A 64 7.55 -22.69 19.27
CA ASP A 64 7.48 -24.14 19.01
C ASP A 64 6.18 -24.52 18.29
N ILE A 65 5.13 -23.69 18.40
CA ILE A 65 3.84 -23.89 17.72
C ILE A 65 4.01 -23.75 16.19
N PRO A 66 4.48 -22.61 15.63
CA PRO A 66 4.71 -22.50 14.19
C PRO A 66 5.83 -23.42 13.69
N MET A 67 6.86 -23.69 14.51
CA MET A 67 7.92 -24.65 14.17
C MET A 67 7.37 -26.08 14.03
N SER A 68 6.56 -26.54 14.99
CA SER A 68 5.89 -27.85 14.95
C SER A 68 4.95 -27.97 13.76
N ASN A 69 4.22 -26.90 13.42
CA ASN A 69 3.36 -26.88 12.23
C ASN A 69 4.15 -27.04 10.93
N CYS A 70 5.32 -26.39 10.81
CA CYS A 70 6.19 -26.56 9.63
C CYS A 70 6.72 -27.99 9.51
N ILE A 71 7.18 -28.58 10.63
CA ILE A 71 7.72 -29.93 10.66
C ILE A 71 6.66 -30.98 10.32
N ASN A 72 5.48 -30.91 10.96
CA ASN A 72 4.38 -31.84 10.71
C ASN A 72 3.78 -31.68 9.30
N SER A 73 4.00 -30.52 8.66
CA SER A 73 3.64 -30.29 7.25
C SER A 73 4.72 -30.73 6.25
N GLY A 74 5.84 -31.29 6.72
CA GLY A 74 6.96 -31.75 5.89
C GLY A 74 7.80 -30.62 5.27
N ILE A 75 7.73 -29.41 5.81
CA ILE A 75 8.49 -28.24 5.34
C ILE A 75 9.86 -28.22 6.05
N ASN A 76 10.91 -28.51 5.29
CA ASN A 76 12.26 -28.69 5.85
C ASN A 76 13.15 -27.43 5.72
N LYS A 77 12.68 -26.38 5.04
CA LYS A 77 13.38 -25.09 4.91
C LYS A 77 12.65 -24.03 5.71
N VAL A 78 13.04 -23.84 6.97
CA VAL A 78 12.40 -22.90 7.89
C VAL A 78 13.42 -21.84 8.32
N PHE A 79 13.13 -20.57 8.04
CA PHE A 79 13.92 -19.42 8.45
C PHE A 79 13.20 -18.69 9.58
N VAL A 80 13.88 -18.42 10.68
CA VAL A 80 13.32 -17.62 11.78
C VAL A 80 13.99 -16.25 11.78
N LEU A 81 13.23 -15.21 11.47
CA LEU A 81 13.72 -13.83 11.48
C LEU A 81 13.44 -13.20 12.85
N THR A 82 14.50 -12.83 13.56
CA THR A 82 14.40 -12.25 14.90
C THR A 82 14.74 -10.77 14.90
N GLN A 83 13.90 -9.94 15.53
CA GLN A 83 14.07 -8.48 15.55
C GLN A 83 14.43 -7.91 16.94
N PHE A 84 13.93 -8.50 18.03
CA PHE A 84 14.12 -7.98 19.40
C PHE A 84 14.59 -9.07 20.37
N ASN A 85 15.61 -8.77 21.20
CA ASN A 85 16.14 -9.62 22.27
C ASN A 85 16.26 -11.13 21.91
N SER A 86 16.97 -11.42 20.82
CA SER A 86 17.00 -12.72 20.11
C SER A 86 17.83 -13.80 20.80
N ALA A 87 18.71 -13.45 21.74
CA ALA A 87 19.67 -14.39 22.33
C ALA A 87 18.99 -15.61 23.01
N SER A 88 17.91 -15.39 23.75
CA SER A 88 17.15 -16.47 24.40
C SER A 88 16.43 -17.36 23.38
N LEU A 89 15.89 -16.76 22.32
CA LEU A 89 15.18 -17.45 21.24
C LEU A 89 16.13 -18.31 20.42
N ASN A 90 17.25 -17.73 19.99
CA ASN A 90 18.29 -18.43 19.22
C ASN A 90 18.89 -19.59 20.01
N ARG A 91 19.11 -19.41 21.32
CA ARG A 91 19.60 -20.50 22.20
C ARG A 91 18.61 -21.65 22.33
N HIS A 92 17.30 -21.36 22.37
CA HIS A 92 16.26 -22.40 22.41
C HIS A 92 16.15 -23.13 21.09
N ILE A 93 16.09 -22.40 19.97
CA ILE A 93 16.00 -23.02 18.64
C ILE A 93 17.23 -23.91 18.40
N SER A 94 18.43 -23.39 18.71
CA SER A 94 19.69 -24.14 18.64
C SER A 94 19.67 -25.42 19.49
N ARG A 95 19.25 -25.35 20.76
CA ARG A 95 19.24 -26.52 21.65
C ARG A 95 18.17 -27.55 21.29
N THR A 96 16.95 -27.09 21.01
CA THR A 96 15.77 -27.96 20.84
C THR A 96 15.74 -28.62 19.47
N TYR A 97 16.16 -27.91 18.42
CA TYR A 97 16.02 -28.40 17.05
C TYR A 97 17.34 -28.82 16.39
N PHE A 98 18.49 -28.30 16.82
CA PHE A 98 19.79 -28.70 16.24
C PHE A 98 20.54 -29.76 17.08
N GLY A 99 20.20 -29.93 18.37
CA GLY A 99 20.87 -30.88 19.27
C GLY A 99 20.53 -32.36 19.09
N ASN A 100 19.46 -32.69 18.34
CA ASN A 100 18.92 -34.06 18.21
C ASN A 100 18.96 -34.62 16.77
N GLY A 101 19.86 -34.15 15.91
CA GLY A 101 20.10 -34.76 14.58
C GLY A 101 19.18 -34.31 13.45
N ILE A 102 18.53 -33.15 13.57
CA ILE A 102 17.78 -32.51 12.47
C ILE A 102 18.68 -31.42 11.86
N ASN A 103 19.35 -31.75 10.75
CA ASN A 103 20.10 -30.76 9.97
C ASN A 103 19.14 -30.00 9.03
N PHE A 104 18.86 -28.75 9.37
CA PHE A 104 18.32 -27.80 8.39
C PHE A 104 19.43 -27.47 7.39
N GLY A 105 19.22 -27.81 6.12
CA GLY A 105 20.23 -27.69 5.06
C GLY A 105 20.69 -26.26 4.80
N ASP A 106 21.92 -26.14 4.29
CA ASP A 106 22.67 -24.92 4.00
C ASP A 106 21.80 -23.76 3.51
N GLY A 107 21.60 -22.79 4.40
CA GLY A 107 20.87 -21.57 4.14
C GLY A 107 21.29 -20.53 5.16
N TYR A 108 22.49 -20.00 4.97
CA TYR A 108 22.99 -18.88 5.75
C TYR A 108 22.01 -17.70 5.71
N VAL A 109 21.93 -16.99 6.83
CA VAL A 109 21.28 -15.69 6.97
C VAL A 109 22.11 -14.69 6.16
N GLU A 110 21.66 -14.36 4.95
CA GLU A 110 22.22 -13.27 4.17
C GLU A 110 21.44 -11.99 4.52
N GLU A 111 22.15 -11.09 5.19
CA GLU A 111 21.69 -9.77 5.57
C GLU A 111 21.81 -8.86 4.33
N LEU A 112 20.67 -8.45 3.76
CA LEU A 112 20.64 -7.45 2.68
C LEU A 112 21.07 -6.08 3.25
N MET A 113 22.39 -5.85 3.20
CA MET A 113 23.11 -4.69 3.73
C MET A 113 22.60 -3.33 3.25
N SER A 114 21.78 -3.27 2.19
CA SER A 114 21.17 -2.04 1.69
C SER A 114 19.89 -1.62 2.42
N HIS A 115 19.27 -2.45 3.27
CA HIS A 115 18.08 -2.08 4.06
C HIS A 115 18.34 -1.87 5.57
N SER A 116 19.45 -2.37 6.11
CA SER A 116 19.72 -2.32 7.56
C SER A 116 20.09 -0.92 8.08
N PHE A 117 20.80 -0.09 7.29
CA PHE A 117 21.13 1.27 7.73
C PHE A 117 19.90 2.21 7.68
N LEU A 118 19.07 2.04 6.64
CA LEU A 118 17.87 2.86 6.37
C LEU A 118 16.76 2.57 7.40
N SER A 119 16.57 1.31 7.79
CA SER A 119 15.57 0.89 8.77
C SER A 119 15.89 1.40 10.19
N ASN A 120 17.17 1.43 10.57
CA ASN A 120 17.59 1.96 11.87
C ASN A 120 17.34 3.48 12.00
N ILE A 121 17.54 4.25 10.93
CA ILE A 121 17.20 5.70 10.91
C ILE A 121 15.70 5.93 11.11
N CYS A 122 14.86 5.07 10.53
CA CYS A 122 13.40 5.15 10.70
C CYS A 122 12.97 4.85 12.15
N LEU A 123 13.63 3.91 12.83
CA LEU A 123 13.37 3.59 14.25
C LEU A 123 13.67 4.75 15.20
N PHE A 124 14.70 5.55 14.92
CA PHE A 124 15.03 6.72 15.75
C PHE A 124 13.94 7.79 15.73
N ALA A 125 13.19 7.96 14.64
CA ALA A 125 12.15 9.00 14.54
C ALA A 125 10.92 8.72 15.42
N THR A 126 10.68 7.45 15.80
CA THR A 126 9.43 7.01 16.46
C THR A 126 9.33 7.32 17.95
N ASP A 127 10.44 7.52 18.67
CA ASP A 127 10.46 7.62 20.15
C ASP A 127 10.55 9.05 20.73
N PHE A 128 10.52 10.10 19.90
CA PHE A 128 10.85 11.46 20.35
C PHE A 128 9.72 12.25 21.01
N PHE A 129 8.44 11.89 20.82
CA PHE A 129 7.33 12.78 21.18
C PHE A 129 6.22 12.10 21.97
N GLU A 130 6.03 12.55 23.22
CA GLU A 130 4.86 12.26 24.02
C GLU A 130 3.72 13.20 23.60
N ILE A 131 2.61 12.63 23.10
CA ILE A 131 1.42 13.39 22.67
C ILE A 131 0.53 13.65 23.88
N LYS A 132 0.28 14.91 24.22
CA LYS A 132 -0.55 15.30 25.37
C LYS A 132 -1.89 15.89 24.96
N LEU A 133 -1.96 16.49 23.77
CA LEU A 133 -3.16 17.14 23.24
C LEU A 133 -3.54 16.59 21.86
N VAL A 134 -4.84 16.55 21.55
CA VAL A 134 -5.37 16.07 20.25
C VAL A 134 -4.75 16.80 19.06
N LYS A 135 -4.59 18.13 19.17
CA LYS A 135 -3.98 18.96 18.13
C LYS A 135 -2.51 18.63 17.82
N GLU A 136 -1.86 17.82 18.66
CA GLU A 136 -0.46 17.43 18.50
C GLU A 136 -0.28 16.14 17.68
N ILE A 137 -1.38 15.41 17.39
CA ILE A 137 -1.33 14.13 16.67
C ILE A 137 -0.82 14.32 15.24
N GLU A 138 -1.49 15.14 14.42
CA GLU A 138 -1.05 15.39 13.04
C GLU A 138 0.36 16.00 12.95
N PRO A 139 0.72 17.03 13.75
CA PRO A 139 2.09 17.53 13.77
C PRO A 139 3.14 16.49 14.18
N ALA A 140 2.82 15.57 15.09
CA ALA A 140 3.74 14.50 15.48
C ALA A 140 4.01 13.55 14.32
N LEU A 141 2.95 13.11 13.62
CA LEU A 141 3.07 12.23 12.43
C LEU A 141 3.82 12.94 11.30
N LYS A 142 3.57 14.23 11.08
CA LYS A 142 4.32 15.04 10.10
C LYS A 142 5.79 15.17 10.46
N LYS A 143 6.12 15.40 11.73
CA LYS A 143 7.51 15.48 12.19
C LYS A 143 8.26 14.19 11.89
N GLN A 144 7.62 13.02 11.95
CA GLN A 144 8.27 11.77 11.56
C GLN A 144 8.70 11.78 10.08
N LEU A 145 7.88 12.30 9.17
CA LEU A 145 8.25 12.46 7.75
C LEU A 145 9.42 13.43 7.57
N VAL A 146 9.39 14.57 8.26
CA VAL A 146 10.46 15.57 8.17
C VAL A 146 11.78 15.03 8.74
N ILE A 147 11.74 14.45 9.94
CA ILE A 147 12.93 13.92 10.62
C ILE A 147 13.53 12.77 9.81
N SER A 148 12.70 11.81 9.38
CA SER A 148 13.17 10.70 8.56
C SER A 148 13.77 11.20 7.25
N THR A 149 13.17 12.18 6.57
CA THR A 149 13.71 12.78 5.34
C THR A 149 15.06 13.46 5.56
N VAL A 150 15.21 14.25 6.62
CA VAL A 150 16.47 14.95 6.92
C VAL A 150 17.59 13.95 7.25
N LEU A 151 17.32 13.00 8.16
CA LEU A 151 18.29 11.97 8.53
C LEU A 151 18.64 11.08 7.33
N MET A 152 17.65 10.75 6.51
CA MET A 152 17.85 9.95 5.31
C MET A 152 18.70 10.66 4.27
N THR A 153 18.55 11.98 4.11
CA THR A 153 19.42 12.77 3.23
C THR A 153 20.89 12.64 3.65
N VAL A 154 21.17 12.71 4.96
CA VAL A 154 22.54 12.49 5.49
C VAL A 154 22.99 11.04 5.27
N GLY A 155 22.11 10.06 5.51
CA GLY A 155 22.40 8.64 5.28
C GLY A 155 22.75 8.34 3.82
N ILE A 156 21.98 8.89 2.87
CA ILE A 156 22.22 8.75 1.43
C ILE A 156 23.55 9.41 1.05
N ALA A 157 23.89 10.56 1.64
CA ALA A 157 25.21 11.18 1.43
C ALA A 157 26.33 10.25 1.90
N ILE A 158 26.25 9.69 3.11
CA ILE A 158 27.27 8.76 3.62
C ILE A 158 27.40 7.55 2.69
N VAL A 159 26.29 6.92 2.31
CA VAL A 159 26.29 5.75 1.42
C VAL A 159 26.87 6.11 0.05
N SER A 160 26.51 7.26 -0.52
CA SER A 160 26.98 7.65 -1.86
C SER A 160 28.49 7.92 -1.91
N TRP A 161 29.11 8.36 -0.82
CA TRP A 161 30.57 8.59 -0.77
C TRP A 161 31.37 7.36 -0.34
N ILE A 162 30.77 6.42 0.41
CA ILE A 162 31.46 5.19 0.85
C ILE A 162 31.30 4.05 -0.16
N ALA A 163 30.11 3.87 -0.72
CA ALA A 163 29.76 2.70 -1.53
C ALA A 163 29.93 2.90 -3.04
N LEU A 164 30.00 4.16 -3.53
CA LEU A 164 30.14 4.45 -4.96
C LEU A 164 31.51 5.04 -5.29
N PRO A 165 32.13 4.63 -6.41
CA PRO A 165 33.33 5.29 -6.91
C PRO A 165 33.02 6.72 -7.34
N SER A 166 34.04 7.60 -7.30
CA SER A 166 33.89 9.02 -7.65
C SER A 166 33.41 9.25 -9.09
N THR A 167 33.70 8.32 -9.99
CA THR A 167 33.26 8.33 -11.39
C THR A 167 33.05 6.89 -11.88
N PHE A 168 31.97 6.65 -12.60
CA PHE A 168 31.61 5.38 -13.22
C PHE A 168 30.71 5.63 -14.44
N THR A 169 30.29 4.58 -15.14
CA THR A 169 29.41 4.70 -16.30
C THR A 169 28.06 4.06 -16.06
N ILE A 170 27.02 4.65 -16.64
CA ILE A 170 25.65 4.15 -16.65
C ILE A 170 25.18 4.00 -18.09
N PHE A 171 24.43 2.93 -18.36
CA PHE A 171 23.82 2.70 -19.66
C PHE A 171 22.79 3.78 -20.00
N ASN A 172 22.91 4.35 -21.19
CA ASN A 172 22.00 5.35 -21.74
C ASN A 172 21.70 5.02 -23.21
N PHE A 173 20.66 4.23 -23.46
CA PHE A 173 20.14 3.90 -24.80
C PHE A 173 21.22 3.50 -25.83
N GLY A 174 22.15 2.62 -25.43
CA GLY A 174 23.22 2.12 -26.30
C GLY A 174 24.60 2.74 -26.04
N GLU A 175 24.67 3.85 -25.30
CA GLU A 175 25.92 4.50 -24.92
C GLU A 175 26.22 4.37 -23.42
N GLN A 176 27.51 4.45 -23.07
CA GLN A 176 27.95 4.50 -21.67
C GLN A 176 28.12 5.96 -21.25
N LYS A 177 27.19 6.47 -20.45
CA LYS A 177 27.22 7.83 -19.92
C LYS A 177 28.09 7.88 -18.67
N VAL A 178 29.07 8.78 -18.64
CA VAL A 178 29.90 9.01 -17.44
C VAL A 178 29.09 9.75 -16.38
N VAL A 179 29.03 9.19 -15.17
CA VAL A 179 28.29 9.69 -14.01
C VAL A 179 29.21 9.79 -12.80
N LYS A 180 29.03 10.82 -12.00
CA LYS A 180 29.74 11.04 -10.73
C LYS A 180 28.86 10.63 -9.54
N ASN A 181 29.48 10.19 -8.45
CA ASN A 181 28.75 9.79 -7.23
C ASN A 181 27.80 10.87 -6.68
N TRP A 182 28.21 12.14 -6.68
CA TRP A 182 27.37 13.25 -6.21
C TRP A 182 26.12 13.45 -7.09
N GLN A 183 26.17 13.07 -8.37
CA GLN A 183 25.02 13.15 -9.26
C GLN A 183 23.97 12.11 -8.87
N LEU A 184 24.37 10.87 -8.54
CA LEU A 184 23.43 9.88 -8.01
C LEU A 184 22.91 10.25 -6.62
N PHE A 185 23.74 10.83 -5.76
CA PHE A 185 23.27 11.39 -4.49
C PHE A 185 22.11 12.37 -4.71
N LEU A 186 22.23 13.28 -5.69
CA LEU A 186 21.16 14.20 -6.04
C LEU A 186 19.95 13.49 -6.67
N CYS A 187 20.14 12.46 -7.50
CA CYS A 187 19.03 11.65 -8.03
C CYS A 187 18.21 11.01 -6.89
N VAL A 188 18.85 10.40 -5.89
CA VAL A 188 18.11 9.78 -4.78
C VAL A 188 17.49 10.86 -3.88
N SER A 189 18.21 11.96 -3.66
CA SER A 189 17.74 13.04 -2.80
C SER A 189 16.53 13.75 -3.39
N VAL A 190 16.50 14.04 -4.70
CA VAL A 190 15.38 14.76 -5.30
C VAL A 190 14.07 13.96 -5.19
N GLY A 191 14.10 12.63 -5.36
CA GLY A 191 12.95 11.76 -5.15
C GLY A 191 12.51 11.68 -3.68
N LEU A 192 13.47 11.62 -2.74
CA LEU A 192 13.18 11.69 -1.30
C LEU A 192 12.45 12.99 -0.94
N TRP A 193 12.96 14.14 -1.38
CA TRP A 193 12.36 15.45 -1.13
C TRP A 193 11.04 15.65 -1.90
N ALA A 194 10.92 15.10 -3.11
CA ALA A 194 9.66 15.06 -3.84
C ALA A 194 8.58 14.30 -3.06
N GLY A 195 8.93 13.19 -2.42
CA GLY A 195 8.04 12.46 -1.51
C GLY A 195 7.55 13.34 -0.35
N LEU A 196 8.46 14.07 0.30
CA LEU A 196 8.11 15.00 1.37
C LEU A 196 7.16 16.11 0.88
N ILE A 197 7.44 16.71 -0.28
CA ILE A 197 6.59 17.75 -0.89
C ILE A 197 5.19 17.19 -1.17
N ILE A 198 5.09 15.99 -1.76
CA ILE A 198 3.81 15.31 -2.00
C ILE A 198 3.06 15.11 -0.68
N GLY A 199 3.74 14.64 0.38
CA GLY A 199 3.14 14.46 1.69
C GLY A 199 2.55 15.75 2.28
N PHE A 200 3.29 16.86 2.22
CA PHE A 200 2.81 18.16 2.72
C PHE A 200 1.62 18.71 1.92
N VAL A 201 1.65 18.57 0.60
CA VAL A 201 0.53 19.03 -0.23
C VAL A 201 -0.69 18.16 -0.01
N THR A 202 -0.53 16.85 0.11
CA THR A 202 -1.63 15.95 0.42
C THR A 202 -2.23 16.27 1.79
N GLU A 203 -1.42 16.49 2.83
CA GLU A 203 -1.88 16.96 4.15
C GLU A 203 -2.75 18.22 4.04
N TYR A 204 -2.29 19.22 3.29
CA TYR A 204 -3.02 20.47 3.10
C TYR A 204 -4.40 20.29 2.46
N TYR A 205 -4.54 19.33 1.54
CA TYR A 205 -5.80 19.05 0.85
C TYR A 205 -6.70 18.04 1.56
N THR A 206 -6.22 17.30 2.55
CA THR A 206 -7.00 16.25 3.22
C THR A 206 -7.20 16.47 4.72
N SER A 207 -6.38 17.25 5.42
CA SER A 207 -6.61 17.57 6.84
C SER A 207 -7.67 18.66 7.02
N ASN A 208 -8.55 18.48 7.99
CA ASN A 208 -9.57 19.45 8.38
C ASN A 208 -9.03 20.65 9.18
N ALA A 209 -7.72 20.68 9.46
CA ALA A 209 -7.04 21.84 10.02
C ALA A 209 -6.89 22.99 9.01
N TYR A 210 -6.98 22.71 7.70
CA TYR A 210 -6.74 23.66 6.63
C TYR A 210 -8.04 24.06 5.90
N SER A 211 -7.98 25.21 5.23
CA SER A 211 -9.15 25.79 4.55
C SER A 211 -9.77 24.89 3.47
N PRO A 212 -9.04 24.10 2.64
CA PRO A 212 -9.68 23.34 1.56
C PRO A 212 -10.75 22.36 2.06
N VAL A 213 -10.47 21.64 3.15
CA VAL A 213 -11.41 20.68 3.74
C VAL A 213 -12.51 21.39 4.53
N GLN A 214 -12.18 22.52 5.18
CA GLN A 214 -13.18 23.34 5.87
C GLN A 214 -14.19 23.93 4.88
N ASP A 215 -13.77 24.36 3.70
CA ASP A 215 -14.64 24.84 2.63
C ASP A 215 -15.57 23.72 2.12
N VAL A 216 -15.05 22.49 1.99
CA VAL A 216 -15.86 21.30 1.65
C VAL A 216 -16.90 21.01 2.73
N ALA A 217 -16.54 21.11 4.02
CA ALA A 217 -17.47 20.94 5.12
C ALA A 217 -18.53 22.07 5.16
N ASP A 218 -18.12 23.32 4.95
CA ASP A 218 -19.03 24.47 4.95
C ASP A 218 -20.01 24.42 3.77
N SER A 219 -19.60 23.86 2.63
CA SER A 219 -20.47 23.64 1.47
C SER A 219 -21.63 22.68 1.76
N CYS A 220 -21.59 21.91 2.84
CA CYS A 220 -22.72 21.08 3.29
C CYS A 220 -23.93 21.92 3.72
N ARG A 221 -23.75 23.22 4.02
CA ARG A 221 -24.85 24.15 4.35
C ARG A 221 -25.89 24.26 3.23
N THR A 222 -25.49 24.04 1.98
CA THR A 222 -26.36 24.11 0.80
C THR A 222 -26.72 22.72 0.24
N GLY A 223 -26.37 21.64 0.94
CA GLY A 223 -26.74 20.26 0.60
C GLY A 223 -25.62 19.39 0.03
N ALA A 224 -25.92 18.12 -0.23
CA ALA A 224 -24.94 17.14 -0.69
C ALA A 224 -24.37 17.45 -2.09
N ALA A 225 -25.15 18.09 -2.97
CA ALA A 225 -24.72 18.41 -4.32
C ALA A 225 -23.51 19.36 -4.34
N THR A 226 -23.56 20.43 -3.54
CA THR A 226 -22.43 21.36 -3.40
C THR A 226 -21.22 20.69 -2.77
N ASN A 227 -21.43 19.83 -1.77
CA ASN A 227 -20.34 19.05 -1.16
C ASN A 227 -19.61 18.16 -2.17
N VAL A 228 -20.35 17.48 -3.06
CA VAL A 228 -19.74 16.67 -4.13
C VAL A 228 -18.97 17.55 -5.13
N ILE A 229 -19.53 18.68 -5.55
CA ILE A 229 -18.86 19.60 -6.49
C ILE A 229 -17.55 20.15 -5.90
N PHE A 230 -17.58 20.61 -4.65
CA PHE A 230 -16.40 21.16 -3.97
C PHE A 230 -15.32 20.09 -3.76
N GLY A 231 -15.71 18.87 -3.36
CA GLY A 231 -14.77 17.76 -3.17
C GLY A 231 -14.07 17.36 -4.48
N LEU A 232 -14.82 17.22 -5.58
CA LEU A 232 -14.23 16.89 -6.89
C LEU A 232 -13.29 18.00 -7.36
N ALA A 233 -13.69 19.27 -7.23
CA ALA A 233 -12.85 20.41 -7.58
C ALA A 233 -11.56 20.45 -6.74
N LEU A 234 -11.66 20.14 -5.44
CA LEU A 234 -10.51 20.02 -4.54
C LEU A 234 -9.55 18.93 -5.03
N GLY A 235 -10.06 17.74 -5.35
CA GLY A 235 -9.26 16.65 -5.89
C GLY A 235 -8.50 17.05 -7.15
N TYR A 236 -9.18 17.66 -8.13
CA TYR A 236 -8.55 18.13 -9.36
C TYR A 236 -7.50 19.21 -9.12
N LYS A 237 -7.73 20.10 -8.16
CA LYS A 237 -6.74 21.12 -7.78
C LYS A 237 -5.52 20.51 -7.08
N SER A 238 -5.71 19.44 -6.31
CA SER A 238 -4.66 18.83 -5.52
C SER A 238 -3.54 18.15 -6.34
N VAL A 239 -3.79 17.84 -7.61
CA VAL A 239 -2.79 17.16 -8.47
C VAL A 239 -1.63 18.07 -8.89
N ILE A 240 -1.83 19.39 -8.88
CA ILE A 240 -0.94 20.35 -9.53
C ILE A 240 0.50 20.27 -8.98
N ILE A 241 0.67 20.44 -7.66
CA ILE A 241 2.00 20.48 -7.05
C ILE A 241 2.67 19.09 -7.06
N PRO A 242 1.98 17.98 -6.73
CA PRO A 242 2.54 16.63 -6.87
C PRO A 242 3.06 16.33 -8.27
N ILE A 243 2.35 16.74 -9.32
CA ILE A 243 2.80 16.54 -10.71
C ILE A 243 4.03 17.38 -11.02
N PHE A 244 4.10 18.64 -10.55
CA PHE A 244 5.33 19.43 -10.68
C PHE A 244 6.51 18.81 -9.91
N ALA A 245 6.28 18.28 -8.70
CA ALA A 245 7.32 17.60 -7.94
C ALA A 245 7.86 16.38 -8.69
N ILE A 246 6.97 15.53 -9.22
CA ILE A 246 7.35 14.37 -10.05
C ILE A 246 8.09 14.81 -11.31
N ALA A 247 7.63 15.85 -12.00
CA ALA A 247 8.27 16.35 -13.22
C ALA A 247 9.70 16.87 -12.97
N ILE A 248 9.91 17.62 -11.88
CA ILE A 248 11.25 18.09 -11.47
C ILE A 248 12.14 16.90 -11.11
N SER A 249 11.60 15.93 -10.37
CA SER A 249 12.31 14.69 -10.00
C SER A 249 12.79 13.92 -11.23
N ILE A 250 11.89 13.72 -12.21
CA ILE A 250 12.21 13.09 -13.50
C ILE A 250 13.28 13.87 -14.23
N PHE A 251 13.11 15.19 -14.39
CA PHE A 251 14.06 16.01 -15.13
C PHE A 251 15.47 15.93 -14.54
N VAL A 252 15.61 16.17 -13.24
CA VAL A 252 16.91 16.16 -12.55
C VAL A 252 17.56 14.77 -12.63
N SER A 253 16.82 13.71 -12.26
CA SER A 253 17.35 12.36 -12.20
C SER A 253 17.71 11.79 -13.57
N PHE A 254 16.87 12.03 -14.58
CA PHE A 254 17.13 11.64 -15.97
C PHE A 254 18.35 12.40 -16.52
N SER A 255 18.42 13.72 -16.33
CA SER A 255 19.54 14.54 -16.81
C SER A 255 20.87 14.11 -16.22
N PHE A 256 20.91 13.61 -14.99
CA PHE A 256 22.12 13.10 -14.37
C PHE A 256 22.46 11.67 -14.77
N ALA A 257 21.54 10.72 -14.65
CA ALA A 257 21.86 9.29 -14.79
C ALA A 257 20.83 8.49 -15.62
N ALA A 258 20.14 9.12 -16.56
CA ALA A 258 19.19 8.49 -17.48
C ALA A 258 18.15 7.63 -16.71
N MET A 259 17.77 6.47 -17.23
CA MET A 259 16.79 5.57 -16.60
C MET A 259 17.23 5.07 -15.22
N TYR A 260 18.53 4.86 -15.02
CA TYR A 260 19.03 4.43 -13.71
C TYR A 260 18.83 5.52 -12.66
N GLY A 261 19.06 6.78 -13.03
CA GLY A 261 18.77 7.94 -12.20
C GLY A 261 17.31 7.99 -11.75
N VAL A 262 16.37 7.83 -12.69
CA VAL A 262 14.92 7.80 -12.40
C VAL A 262 14.55 6.59 -11.51
N ALA A 263 15.20 5.43 -11.71
CA ALA A 263 14.95 4.25 -10.89
C ALA A 263 15.38 4.45 -9.43
N ILE A 264 16.57 5.01 -9.20
CA ILE A 264 17.06 5.27 -7.84
C ILE A 264 16.38 6.50 -7.20
N ASP A 265 15.84 7.41 -8.00
CA ASP A 265 14.96 8.50 -7.56
C ASP A 265 13.66 7.94 -6.95
N ALA A 266 13.03 6.97 -7.61
CA ALA A 266 11.90 6.23 -7.06
C ALA A 266 12.25 5.51 -5.75
N LEU A 267 13.44 4.91 -5.67
CA LEU A 267 13.95 4.31 -4.43
C LEU A 267 14.19 5.36 -3.34
N GLY A 268 14.66 6.56 -3.71
CA GLY A 268 14.81 7.69 -2.80
C GLY A 268 13.50 8.09 -2.16
N MET A 269 12.42 8.20 -2.95
CA MET A 269 11.07 8.47 -2.43
C MET A 269 10.58 7.41 -1.43
N LEU A 270 10.98 6.14 -1.64
CA LEU A 270 10.62 5.01 -0.76
C LEU A 270 11.70 4.66 0.28
N SER A 271 12.78 5.44 0.39
CA SER A 271 13.89 5.11 1.29
C SER A 271 13.47 5.17 2.77
N THR A 272 12.44 5.95 3.09
CA THR A 272 11.81 6.06 4.41
C THR A 272 10.51 5.25 4.51
N ILE A 273 10.35 4.18 3.71
CA ILE A 273 9.11 3.37 3.66
C ILE A 273 8.70 2.81 5.01
N ALA A 274 9.63 2.49 5.91
CA ALA A 274 9.29 1.99 7.24
C ALA A 274 8.50 3.04 8.05
N THR A 275 8.94 4.31 8.03
CA THR A 275 8.18 5.42 8.64
C THR A 275 6.88 5.68 7.90
N GLY A 276 6.90 5.66 6.56
CA GLY A 276 5.70 5.85 5.74
C GLY A 276 4.60 4.81 6.04
N LEU A 277 4.97 3.53 6.09
CA LEU A 277 4.04 2.45 6.44
C LEU A 277 3.59 2.51 7.90
N ALA A 278 4.43 2.95 8.83
CA ALA A 278 4.04 3.09 10.23
C ALA A 278 2.95 4.15 10.41
N ILE A 279 3.09 5.32 9.77
CA ILE A 279 2.07 6.38 9.85
C ILE A 279 0.80 6.04 9.06
N ASP A 280 0.91 5.28 7.97
CA ASP A 280 -0.25 4.82 7.18
C ASP A 280 -1.03 3.74 7.95
N ALA A 281 -0.35 2.69 8.42
CA ALA A 281 -0.95 1.61 9.20
C ALA A 281 -1.55 2.07 10.54
N TYR A 282 -1.04 3.18 11.10
CA TYR A 282 -1.63 3.82 12.27
C TYR A 282 -3.10 4.21 12.06
N GLY A 283 -3.50 4.60 10.83
CA GLY A 283 -4.88 5.02 10.53
C GLY A 283 -5.91 3.90 10.74
N PRO A 284 -5.83 2.77 10.00
CA PRO A 284 -6.75 1.65 10.17
C PRO A 284 -6.76 1.04 11.58
N ILE A 285 -5.65 1.12 12.32
CA ILE A 285 -5.60 0.68 13.72
C ILE A 285 -6.47 1.62 14.59
N SER A 286 -6.38 2.93 14.36
CA SER A 286 -7.14 3.94 15.09
C SER A 286 -8.64 3.89 14.78
N ASP A 287 -9.01 3.67 13.51
CA ASP A 287 -10.39 3.45 13.08
C ASP A 287 -11.02 2.24 13.80
N ASN A 288 -10.33 1.08 13.76
CA ASN A 288 -10.79 -0.12 14.46
C ASN A 288 -10.89 0.07 15.97
N ALA A 289 -9.98 0.83 16.59
CA ALA A 289 -10.07 1.16 18.01
C ALA A 289 -11.34 1.96 18.32
N GLY A 290 -11.71 2.91 17.46
CA GLY A 290 -12.98 3.64 17.58
C GLY A 290 -14.20 2.74 17.41
N GLY A 291 -14.18 1.85 16.41
CA GLY A 291 -15.25 0.88 16.19
C GLY A 291 -15.45 -0.06 17.39
N ILE A 292 -14.37 -0.57 17.98
CA ILE A 292 -14.42 -1.39 19.20
C ILE A 292 -14.97 -0.59 20.38
N ALA A 293 -14.55 0.66 20.57
CA ALA A 293 -15.04 1.51 21.66
C ALA A 293 -16.56 1.71 21.58
N GLU A 294 -17.08 1.95 20.36
CA GLU A 294 -18.52 2.10 20.11
C GLU A 294 -19.28 0.79 20.37
N MET A 295 -18.81 -0.33 19.78
CA MET A 295 -19.46 -1.64 19.94
C MET A 295 -19.42 -2.17 21.39
N ALA A 296 -18.44 -1.76 22.19
CA ALA A 296 -18.32 -2.11 23.60
C ALA A 296 -19.09 -1.17 24.54
N GLY A 297 -19.80 -0.16 24.01
CA GLY A 297 -20.55 0.80 24.80
C GLY A 297 -19.66 1.62 25.75
N MET A 298 -18.41 1.88 25.36
CA MET A 298 -17.49 2.67 26.17
C MET A 298 -17.91 4.13 26.24
N SER A 299 -17.28 4.90 27.13
CA SER A 299 -17.65 6.30 27.32
C SER A 299 -17.38 7.15 26.07
N HIS A 300 -18.22 8.18 25.87
CA HIS A 300 -18.09 9.15 24.77
C HIS A 300 -16.69 9.78 24.69
N ARG A 301 -16.05 9.99 25.85
CA ARG A 301 -14.67 10.52 25.93
C ARG A 301 -13.62 9.60 25.29
N ILE A 302 -13.84 8.27 25.30
CA ILE A 302 -12.96 7.33 24.59
C ILE A 302 -13.17 7.47 23.08
N ARG A 303 -14.43 7.57 22.65
CA ARG A 303 -14.79 7.78 21.24
C ARG A 303 -14.22 9.07 20.68
N GLU A 304 -14.33 10.18 21.41
CA GLU A 304 -13.71 11.47 21.05
C GLU A 304 -12.20 11.36 20.82
N ARG A 305 -11.51 10.58 21.67
CA ARG A 305 -10.06 10.36 21.50
C ARG A 305 -9.76 9.53 20.28
N THR A 306 -10.51 8.46 20.02
CA THR A 306 -10.29 7.61 18.85
C THR A 306 -10.66 8.33 17.55
N ASP A 307 -11.70 9.16 17.53
CA ASP A 307 -12.07 9.96 16.35
C ASP A 307 -11.01 11.00 16.01
N ALA A 308 -10.35 11.57 17.02
CA ALA A 308 -9.18 12.42 16.82
C ALA A 308 -7.98 11.67 16.21
N LEU A 309 -7.73 10.44 16.64
CA LEU A 309 -6.67 9.59 16.10
C LEU A 309 -7.00 9.16 14.65
N ASP A 310 -8.25 8.80 14.39
CA ASP A 310 -8.79 8.39 13.08
C ASP A 310 -8.73 9.52 12.05
N ALA A 311 -9.13 10.75 12.42
CA ALA A 311 -9.01 11.91 11.53
C ALA A 311 -7.56 12.16 11.06
N ALA A 312 -6.58 12.00 11.96
CA ALA A 312 -5.17 12.06 11.59
C ALA A 312 -4.76 10.87 10.71
N GLY A 313 -5.32 9.68 10.97
CA GLY A 313 -5.17 8.47 10.17
C GLY A 313 -5.65 8.62 8.72
N ASN A 314 -6.76 9.33 8.50
CA ASN A 314 -7.25 9.65 7.16
C ASN A 314 -6.26 10.51 6.37
N THR A 315 -5.65 11.49 7.04
CA THR A 315 -4.61 12.33 6.47
C THR A 315 -3.37 11.49 6.11
N THR A 316 -2.90 10.62 7.01
CA THR A 316 -1.71 9.79 6.75
C THR A 316 -1.95 8.70 5.69
N ALA A 317 -3.15 8.13 5.61
CA ALA A 317 -3.53 7.21 4.55
C ALA A 317 -3.51 7.89 3.17
N ALA A 318 -3.95 9.15 3.09
CA ALA A 318 -3.84 9.94 1.87
C ALA A 318 -2.37 10.21 1.51
N ILE A 319 -1.53 10.56 2.50
CA ILE A 319 -0.08 10.74 2.29
C ILE A 319 0.55 9.45 1.76
N GLY A 320 0.26 8.29 2.37
CA GLY A 320 0.74 6.98 1.93
C GLY A 320 0.39 6.67 0.48
N LYS A 321 -0.86 6.95 0.07
CA LYS A 321 -1.29 6.87 -1.34
C LYS A 321 -0.49 7.81 -2.24
N GLY A 322 -0.22 9.05 -1.80
CA GLY A 322 0.61 10.00 -2.52
C GLY A 322 2.02 9.48 -2.80
N PHE A 323 2.68 8.92 -1.78
CA PHE A 323 4.00 8.28 -1.92
C PHE A 323 3.96 7.08 -2.87
N ALA A 324 2.94 6.22 -2.76
CA ALA A 324 2.76 5.08 -3.64
C ALA A 324 2.58 5.51 -5.10
N ILE A 325 1.76 6.53 -5.36
CA ILE A 325 1.51 7.03 -6.71
C ILE A 325 2.75 7.72 -7.29
N GLY A 326 3.42 8.58 -6.52
CA GLY A 326 4.63 9.27 -6.96
C GLY A 326 5.77 8.31 -7.30
N SER A 327 6.05 7.36 -6.42
CA SER A 327 7.10 6.35 -6.63
C SER A 327 6.74 5.40 -7.77
N ALA A 328 5.47 4.99 -7.90
CA ALA A 328 5.00 4.22 -9.04
C ALA A 328 5.22 4.96 -10.36
N ALA A 329 4.94 6.26 -10.42
CA ALA A 329 5.16 7.04 -11.64
C ALA A 329 6.63 7.06 -12.07
N LEU A 330 7.54 7.26 -11.12
CA LEU A 330 8.98 7.26 -11.35
C LEU A 330 9.48 5.87 -11.77
N VAL A 331 9.11 4.81 -11.05
CA VAL A 331 9.54 3.45 -11.36
C VAL A 331 8.97 2.98 -12.70
N SER A 332 7.73 3.34 -13.03
CA SER A 332 7.11 3.02 -14.31
C SER A 332 7.84 3.69 -15.47
N LEU A 333 8.29 4.94 -15.31
CA LEU A 333 9.11 5.61 -16.34
C LEU A 333 10.47 4.92 -16.52
N ALA A 334 11.14 4.54 -15.42
CA ALA A 334 12.41 3.83 -15.48
C ALA A 334 12.27 2.45 -16.16
N LEU A 335 11.23 1.68 -15.79
CA LEU A 335 10.90 0.41 -16.41
C LEU A 335 10.50 0.57 -17.89
N PHE A 336 9.84 1.67 -18.24
CA PHE A 336 9.49 1.97 -19.62
C PHE A 336 10.74 2.17 -20.49
N GLY A 337 11.72 2.98 -20.07
CA GLY A 337 12.95 3.11 -20.85
C GLY A 337 13.82 1.85 -20.88
N ALA A 338 13.81 1.06 -19.79
CA ALA A 338 14.43 -0.27 -19.77
C ALA A 338 13.74 -1.22 -20.76
N PHE A 339 12.41 -1.19 -20.85
CA PHE A 339 11.63 -1.95 -21.81
C PHE A 339 11.98 -1.57 -23.25
N VAL A 340 12.03 -0.27 -23.58
CA VAL A 340 12.39 0.23 -24.93
C VAL A 340 13.75 -0.33 -25.36
N SER A 341 14.73 -0.26 -24.46
CA SER A 341 16.08 -0.79 -24.72
C SER A 341 16.07 -2.31 -24.89
N ARG A 342 15.35 -3.04 -24.01
CA ARG A 342 15.31 -4.50 -24.04
C ARG A 342 14.56 -5.06 -25.25
N ALA A 343 13.55 -4.33 -25.72
CA ALA A 343 12.74 -4.63 -26.90
C ALA A 343 13.45 -4.28 -28.22
N GLY A 344 14.61 -3.63 -28.17
CA GLY A 344 15.35 -3.22 -29.36
C GLY A 344 14.69 -2.07 -30.13
N VAL A 345 13.87 -1.25 -29.45
CA VAL A 345 13.24 -0.08 -30.04
C VAL A 345 14.26 1.06 -30.04
N THR A 346 14.59 1.59 -31.23
CA THR A 346 15.56 2.67 -31.39
C THR A 346 15.03 4.01 -30.88
N THR A 347 13.83 4.38 -31.30
CA THR A 347 13.18 5.64 -30.91
C THR A 347 11.68 5.43 -30.74
N VAL A 348 11.13 5.93 -29.63
CA VAL A 348 9.67 5.99 -29.43
C VAL A 348 9.19 7.36 -29.94
N ASP A 349 8.77 7.40 -31.21
CA ASP A 349 8.24 8.61 -31.84
C ASP A 349 6.72 8.69 -31.67
N VAL A 350 6.27 9.70 -30.91
CA VAL A 350 4.86 9.97 -30.60
C VAL A 350 4.03 10.24 -31.86
N LEU A 351 4.64 10.76 -32.93
CA LEU A 351 3.94 11.09 -34.18
C LEU A 351 3.75 9.89 -35.10
N THR A 352 4.18 8.69 -34.68
CA THR A 352 3.93 7.46 -35.45
C THR A 352 2.57 6.85 -35.12
N PRO A 353 1.86 6.26 -36.10
CA PRO A 353 0.54 5.67 -35.88
C PRO A 353 0.52 4.63 -34.75
N LYS A 354 1.51 3.72 -34.73
CA LYS A 354 1.60 2.66 -33.72
C LYS A 354 1.71 3.23 -32.29
N VAL A 355 2.60 4.20 -32.08
CA VAL A 355 2.82 4.79 -30.75
C VAL A 355 1.61 5.62 -30.33
N PHE A 356 1.04 6.43 -31.23
CA PHE A 356 -0.06 7.32 -30.89
C PHE A 356 -1.36 6.56 -30.53
N ILE A 357 -1.70 5.49 -31.29
CA ILE A 357 -2.86 4.66 -30.92
C ILE A 357 -2.64 3.96 -29.57
N GLY A 358 -1.41 3.54 -29.29
CA GLY A 358 -1.03 2.99 -28.00
C GLY A 358 -1.21 4.02 -26.89
N LEU A 359 -0.77 5.26 -27.12
CA LEU A 359 -0.84 6.36 -26.16
C LEU A 359 -2.28 6.67 -25.74
N ILE A 360 -3.18 6.87 -26.70
CA ILE A 360 -4.58 7.21 -26.41
C ILE A 360 -5.32 6.05 -25.75
N VAL A 361 -5.09 4.80 -26.20
CA VAL A 361 -5.67 3.61 -25.58
C VAL A 361 -5.15 3.44 -24.16
N GLY A 362 -3.83 3.58 -23.96
CA GLY A 362 -3.19 3.50 -22.66
C GLY A 362 -3.74 4.53 -21.68
N ALA A 363 -3.96 5.77 -22.13
CA ALA A 363 -4.53 6.84 -21.32
C ALA A 363 -5.98 6.57 -20.89
N MET A 364 -6.73 5.76 -21.64
CA MET A 364 -8.10 5.36 -21.30
C MET A 364 -8.16 4.22 -20.27
N LEU A 365 -7.14 3.36 -20.19
CA LEU A 365 -7.15 2.17 -19.30
C LEU A 365 -7.41 2.49 -17.82
N PRO A 366 -6.84 3.54 -17.20
CA PRO A 366 -7.16 3.90 -15.81
C PRO A 366 -8.63 4.24 -15.58
N TYR A 367 -9.30 4.84 -16.58
CA TYR A 367 -10.73 5.13 -16.52
C TYR A 367 -11.57 3.87 -16.66
N TRP A 368 -11.19 2.94 -17.55
CA TRP A 368 -11.86 1.66 -17.66
C TRP A 368 -11.72 0.84 -16.38
N PHE A 369 -10.51 0.80 -15.81
CA PHE A 369 -10.25 0.18 -14.52
C PHE A 369 -11.16 0.78 -13.43
N SER A 370 -11.19 2.11 -13.33
CA SER A 370 -12.00 2.83 -12.34
C SER A 370 -13.50 2.59 -12.52
N ALA A 371 -14.00 2.52 -13.77
CA ALA A 371 -15.40 2.26 -14.05
C ALA A 371 -15.83 0.87 -13.54
N MET A 372 -14.97 -0.15 -13.71
CA MET A 372 -15.24 -1.49 -13.19
C MET A 372 -15.26 -1.49 -11.66
N THR A 373 -14.21 -0.98 -11.00
CA THR A 373 -14.10 -1.01 -9.53
C THR A 373 -15.22 -0.21 -8.86
N MET A 374 -15.55 0.97 -9.37
CA MET A 374 -16.63 1.81 -8.83
C MET A 374 -18.00 1.15 -9.00
N LYS A 375 -18.27 0.53 -10.16
CA LYS A 375 -19.53 -0.19 -10.39
C LYS A 375 -19.67 -1.40 -9.47
N SER A 376 -18.58 -2.15 -9.27
CA SER A 376 -18.58 -3.32 -8.39
C SER A 376 -18.85 -2.92 -6.94
N VAL A 377 -18.21 -1.85 -6.44
CA VAL A 377 -18.50 -1.30 -5.10
C VAL A 377 -19.94 -0.80 -5.00
N GLY A 378 -20.44 -0.04 -5.98
CA GLY A 378 -21.82 0.46 -5.96
C GLY A 378 -22.88 -0.66 -5.93
N SER A 379 -22.65 -1.73 -6.69
CA SER A 379 -23.54 -2.89 -6.71
C SER A 379 -23.52 -3.65 -5.38
N ALA A 380 -22.34 -3.81 -4.76
CA ALA A 380 -22.20 -4.46 -3.47
C ALA A 380 -22.79 -3.61 -2.32
N ALA A 381 -22.58 -2.30 -2.35
CA ALA A 381 -23.11 -1.36 -1.37
C ALA A 381 -24.64 -1.31 -1.41
N LEU A 382 -25.26 -1.35 -2.59
CA LEU A 382 -26.72 -1.39 -2.72
C LEU A 382 -27.30 -2.64 -2.04
N LYS A 383 -26.70 -3.82 -2.27
CA LYS A 383 -27.08 -5.07 -1.58
C LYS A 383 -26.89 -4.98 -0.06
N MET A 384 -25.78 -4.36 0.39
CA MET A 384 -25.52 -4.16 1.80
C MET A 384 -26.61 -3.28 2.45
N VAL A 385 -27.01 -2.20 1.78
CA VAL A 385 -28.09 -1.31 2.26
C VAL A 385 -29.43 -2.04 2.33
N GLU A 386 -29.77 -2.83 1.32
CA GLU A 386 -31.00 -3.63 1.31
C GLU A 386 -31.02 -4.65 2.45
N GLU A 387 -29.90 -5.33 2.72
CA GLU A 387 -29.80 -6.30 3.80
C GLU A 387 -29.87 -5.65 5.18
N VAL A 388 -29.14 -4.54 5.41
CA VAL A 388 -29.20 -3.80 6.67
C VAL A 388 -30.62 -3.29 6.93
N ARG A 389 -31.30 -2.77 5.89
CA ARG A 389 -32.72 -2.37 5.98
C ARG A 389 -33.62 -3.55 6.30
N ARG A 390 -33.40 -4.71 5.68
CA ARG A 390 -34.16 -5.92 5.97
C ARG A 390 -34.02 -6.31 7.44
N GLN A 391 -32.80 -6.32 7.99
CA GLN A 391 -32.58 -6.65 9.39
C GLN A 391 -33.31 -5.66 10.32
N PHE A 392 -33.16 -4.35 10.12
CA PHE A 392 -33.85 -3.35 10.93
C PHE A 392 -35.38 -3.45 10.86
N ASN A 393 -35.94 -3.77 9.69
CA ASN A 393 -37.39 -3.82 9.50
C ASN A 393 -38.03 -5.14 9.95
N THR A 394 -37.26 -6.24 10.02
CA THR A 394 -37.82 -7.59 10.21
C THR A 394 -37.39 -8.30 11.48
N ILE A 395 -36.28 -7.90 12.11
CA ILE A 395 -35.80 -8.50 13.37
C ILE A 395 -36.37 -7.70 14.55
N PRO A 396 -37.35 -8.24 15.30
CA PRO A 396 -37.94 -7.51 16.42
C PRO A 396 -36.91 -7.29 17.52
N GLY A 397 -36.89 -6.09 18.11
CA GLY A 397 -35.99 -5.77 19.21
C GLY A 397 -34.59 -5.31 18.77
N LEU A 398 -34.29 -5.26 17.47
CA LEU A 398 -32.96 -4.91 16.97
C LEU A 398 -32.64 -3.41 17.14
N MET A 399 -33.57 -2.52 16.76
CA MET A 399 -33.40 -1.07 16.93
C MET A 399 -33.42 -0.67 18.41
N GLU A 400 -34.13 -1.45 19.23
CA GLU A 400 -34.21 -1.29 20.68
C GLU A 400 -32.96 -1.83 21.40
N GLY A 401 -32.04 -2.48 20.69
CA GLY A 401 -30.81 -3.05 21.26
C GLY A 401 -31.01 -4.31 22.10
N THR A 402 -32.18 -4.97 21.99
CA THR A 402 -32.51 -6.19 22.74
C THR A 402 -32.25 -7.48 21.94
N ALA A 403 -32.17 -7.38 20.61
CA ALA A 403 -31.79 -8.47 19.71
C ALA A 403 -30.41 -8.23 19.08
N LYS A 404 -29.71 -9.31 18.73
CA LYS A 404 -28.42 -9.24 18.04
C LYS A 404 -28.63 -9.21 16.51
N PRO A 405 -27.89 -8.35 15.77
CA PRO A 405 -27.90 -8.38 14.31
C PRO A 405 -27.20 -9.62 13.76
N ASP A 406 -27.48 -9.93 12.50
CA ASP A 406 -26.78 -10.97 11.74
C ASP A 406 -25.61 -10.35 10.96
N TYR A 407 -24.43 -10.38 11.58
CA TYR A 407 -23.20 -9.90 10.95
C TYR A 407 -22.74 -10.78 9.79
N ALA A 408 -23.03 -12.08 9.82
CA ALA A 408 -22.49 -13.05 8.87
C ALA A 408 -23.03 -12.83 7.46
N THR A 409 -24.30 -12.43 7.34
CA THR A 409 -24.90 -12.10 6.03
C THR A 409 -24.25 -10.89 5.39
N CYS A 410 -23.99 -9.81 6.15
CA CYS A 410 -23.24 -8.65 5.66
C CYS A 410 -21.82 -9.03 5.21
N VAL A 411 -21.11 -9.84 6.01
CA VAL A 411 -19.77 -10.34 5.65
C VAL A 411 -19.82 -11.16 4.35
N THR A 412 -20.82 -12.02 4.19
CA THR A 412 -21.00 -12.86 2.99
C THR A 412 -21.21 -12.00 1.74
N ILE A 413 -22.08 -10.98 1.80
CA ILE A 413 -22.33 -10.06 0.68
C ILE A 413 -21.02 -9.41 0.19
N SER A 414 -20.22 -8.88 1.13
CA SER A 414 -18.95 -8.22 0.78
C SER A 414 -17.89 -9.22 0.29
N THR A 415 -17.86 -10.43 0.84
CA THR A 415 -16.92 -11.50 0.47
C THR A 415 -17.20 -12.02 -0.94
N ASP A 416 -18.45 -12.36 -1.24
CA ASP A 416 -18.84 -12.87 -2.56
C ASP A 416 -18.62 -11.82 -3.65
N ALA A 417 -18.97 -10.56 -3.36
CA ALA A 417 -18.75 -9.45 -4.28
C ALA A 417 -17.25 -9.24 -4.54
N SER A 418 -16.42 -9.13 -3.50
CA SER A 418 -14.99 -8.85 -3.66
C SER A 418 -14.25 -9.94 -4.44
N ILE A 419 -14.48 -11.22 -4.14
CA ILE A 419 -13.82 -12.35 -4.82
C ILE A 419 -14.22 -12.46 -6.28
N LYS A 420 -15.51 -12.23 -6.59
CA LYS A 420 -16.00 -12.29 -7.97
C LYS A 420 -15.53 -11.09 -8.79
N GLU A 421 -15.66 -9.89 -8.23
CA GLU A 421 -15.50 -8.63 -8.95
C GLU A 421 -14.04 -8.17 -9.06
N MET A 422 -13.10 -8.74 -8.29
CA MET A 422 -11.66 -8.46 -8.46
C MET A 422 -11.07 -9.04 -9.76
N ILE A 423 -11.71 -10.06 -10.35
CA ILE A 423 -11.18 -10.77 -11.52
C ILE A 423 -11.11 -9.89 -12.77
N PRO A 424 -12.17 -9.18 -13.19
CA PRO A 424 -12.12 -8.39 -14.43
C PRO A 424 -11.10 -7.23 -14.42
N PRO A 425 -10.98 -6.41 -13.35
CA PRO A 425 -9.94 -5.38 -13.28
C PRO A 425 -8.52 -5.98 -13.28
N GLY A 426 -8.32 -7.09 -12.58
CA GLY A 426 -7.04 -7.81 -12.60
C GLY A 426 -6.70 -8.36 -13.98
N ALA A 427 -7.68 -8.96 -14.66
CA ALA A 427 -7.51 -9.45 -16.03
C ALA A 427 -7.20 -8.31 -17.01
N LEU A 428 -7.85 -7.14 -16.89
CA LEU A 428 -7.55 -5.97 -17.72
C LEU A 428 -6.07 -5.59 -17.61
N VAL A 429 -5.56 -5.44 -16.39
CA VAL A 429 -4.15 -5.03 -16.16
C VAL A 429 -3.18 -6.09 -16.65
N MET A 430 -3.41 -7.36 -16.35
CA MET A 430 -2.49 -8.46 -16.69
C MET A 430 -2.50 -8.80 -18.18
N LEU A 431 -3.66 -8.78 -18.83
CA LEU A 431 -3.79 -9.16 -20.24
C LEU A 431 -3.43 -8.02 -21.19
N THR A 432 -3.53 -6.75 -20.78
CA THR A 432 -3.24 -5.62 -21.67
C THR A 432 -1.83 -5.68 -22.28
N PRO A 433 -0.73 -5.82 -21.51
CA PRO A 433 0.60 -5.90 -22.11
C PRO A 433 0.78 -7.12 -23.02
N LEU A 434 0.14 -8.25 -22.70
CA LEU A 434 0.19 -9.47 -23.50
C LEU A 434 -0.53 -9.30 -24.83
N ILE A 435 -1.77 -8.81 -24.80
CA ILE A 435 -2.60 -8.60 -25.99
C ILE A 435 -1.94 -7.54 -26.88
N VAL A 436 -1.58 -6.38 -26.32
CA VAL A 436 -0.98 -5.30 -27.11
C VAL A 436 0.38 -5.72 -27.66
N GLY A 437 1.23 -6.35 -26.83
CA GLY A 437 2.55 -6.81 -27.24
C GLY A 437 2.52 -7.89 -28.33
N ILE A 438 1.62 -8.86 -28.23
CA ILE A 438 1.51 -9.98 -29.19
C ILE A 438 0.87 -9.52 -30.51
N PHE A 439 -0.22 -8.75 -30.46
CA PHE A 439 -0.99 -8.42 -31.66
C PHE A 439 -0.57 -7.10 -32.34
N PHE A 440 -0.04 -6.14 -31.58
CA PHE A 440 0.25 -4.79 -32.09
C PHE A 440 1.73 -4.38 -31.98
N GLY A 441 2.56 -5.22 -31.37
CA GLY A 441 4.01 -5.03 -31.26
C GLY A 441 4.46 -4.10 -30.13
N VAL A 442 5.77 -3.99 -29.99
CA VAL A 442 6.44 -3.30 -28.88
C VAL A 442 6.35 -1.78 -28.98
N GLU A 443 6.20 -1.22 -30.19
CA GLU A 443 6.03 0.22 -30.39
C GLU A 443 4.65 0.69 -29.91
N THR A 444 3.61 -0.10 -30.19
CA THR A 444 2.26 0.17 -29.68
C THR A 444 2.20 0.02 -28.16
N LEU A 445 2.85 -1.02 -27.63
CA LEU A 445 2.96 -1.20 -26.18
C LEU A 445 3.71 -0.05 -25.50
N SER A 446 4.73 0.52 -26.16
CA SER A 446 5.43 1.71 -25.67
C SER A 446 4.49 2.91 -25.49
N GLY A 447 3.59 3.13 -26.46
CA GLY A 447 2.53 4.12 -26.33
C GLY A 447 1.60 3.83 -25.15
N VAL A 448 1.15 2.58 -24.99
CA VAL A 448 0.25 2.18 -23.89
C VAL A 448 0.88 2.44 -22.51
N LEU A 449 2.16 2.12 -22.35
CA LEU A 449 2.89 2.35 -21.10
C LEU A 449 3.00 3.85 -20.79
N ALA A 450 3.34 4.67 -21.78
CA ALA A 450 3.41 6.13 -21.59
C ALA A 450 2.04 6.74 -21.28
N GLY A 451 0.99 6.34 -22.00
CA GLY A 451 -0.36 6.87 -21.84
C GLY A 451 -0.99 6.50 -20.51
N SER A 452 -0.86 5.24 -20.10
CA SER A 452 -1.38 4.75 -18.81
C SER A 452 -0.69 5.42 -17.63
N LEU A 453 0.62 5.72 -17.73
CA LEU A 453 1.37 6.46 -16.73
C LEU A 453 0.84 7.90 -16.57
N VAL A 454 0.86 8.70 -17.64
CA VAL A 454 0.56 10.15 -17.54
C VAL A 454 -0.91 10.46 -17.27
N SER A 455 -1.81 9.55 -17.65
CA SER A 455 -3.25 9.65 -17.36
C SER A 455 -3.59 9.09 -15.97
N GLY A 456 -3.07 7.89 -15.65
CA GLY A 456 -3.39 7.17 -14.42
C GLY A 456 -2.97 7.92 -13.16
N VAL A 457 -1.82 8.60 -13.21
CA VAL A 457 -1.33 9.40 -12.09
C VAL A 457 -2.31 10.52 -11.70
N GLN A 458 -2.99 11.13 -12.67
CA GLN A 458 -3.91 12.25 -12.42
C GLN A 458 -5.15 11.77 -11.66
N ILE A 459 -5.82 10.74 -12.19
CA ILE A 459 -7.04 10.18 -11.58
C ILE A 459 -6.74 9.55 -10.22
N ALA A 460 -5.57 8.91 -10.05
CA ALA A 460 -5.18 8.31 -8.78
C ALA A 460 -5.02 9.35 -7.66
N ILE A 461 -4.34 10.46 -7.93
CA ILE A 461 -4.16 11.54 -6.94
C ILE A 461 -5.50 12.22 -6.67
N SER A 462 -6.23 12.61 -7.71
CA SER A 462 -7.49 13.34 -7.53
C SER A 462 -8.54 12.52 -6.78
N ALA A 463 -8.67 11.22 -7.09
CA ALA A 463 -9.64 10.35 -6.41
C ALA A 463 -9.26 10.12 -4.94
N SER A 464 -7.98 9.86 -4.67
CA SER A 464 -7.48 9.63 -3.31
C SER A 464 -7.69 10.84 -2.41
N ASN A 465 -7.34 12.03 -2.90
CA ASN A 465 -7.45 13.27 -2.13
C ASN A 465 -8.90 13.73 -1.98
N THR A 466 -9.74 13.54 -3.01
CA THR A 466 -11.19 13.82 -2.90
C THR A 466 -11.83 12.97 -1.80
N GLY A 467 -11.56 11.66 -1.80
CA GLY A 467 -12.09 10.74 -0.79
C GLY A 467 -11.63 11.11 0.62
N GLY A 468 -10.33 11.38 0.82
CA GLY A 468 -9.79 11.82 2.10
C GLY A 468 -10.37 13.15 2.58
N ALA A 469 -10.56 14.12 1.67
CA ALA A 469 -11.16 15.41 2.00
C ALA A 469 -12.63 15.29 2.44
N TRP A 470 -13.44 14.48 1.76
CA TRP A 470 -14.82 14.24 2.19
C TRP A 470 -14.90 13.56 3.55
N ASP A 471 -14.01 12.58 3.81
CA ASP A 471 -14.00 11.90 5.10
C ASP A 471 -13.63 12.84 6.25
N ASN A 472 -12.59 13.66 6.07
CA ASN A 472 -12.20 14.62 7.09
C ASN A 472 -13.14 15.82 7.20
N ALA A 473 -13.84 16.20 6.13
CA ALA A 473 -14.96 17.16 6.21
C ALA A 473 -16.13 16.61 7.03
N LYS A 474 -16.46 15.32 6.88
CA LYS A 474 -17.44 14.62 7.72
C LYS A 474 -17.01 14.63 9.19
N LYS A 475 -15.76 14.22 9.48
CA LYS A 475 -15.19 14.23 10.83
C LYS A 475 -15.21 15.63 11.46
N TYR A 476 -14.92 16.66 10.67
CA TYR A 476 -14.95 18.05 11.13
C TYR A 476 -16.34 18.47 11.64
N ILE A 477 -17.40 18.06 10.94
CA ILE A 477 -18.78 18.34 11.33
C ILE A 477 -19.18 17.49 12.54
N GLU A 478 -18.86 16.20 12.56
CA GLU A 478 -19.15 15.28 13.67
C GLU A 478 -18.59 15.85 14.98
N VAL A 479 -17.29 16.19 15.02
CA VAL A 479 -16.62 16.81 16.15
C VAL A 479 -17.36 18.09 16.59
N LYS A 480 -17.65 19.03 15.68
CA LYS A 480 -18.34 20.29 16.03
C LYS A 480 -19.75 20.07 16.60
N TYR A 481 -20.49 19.07 16.11
CA TYR A 481 -21.87 18.80 16.53
C TYR A 481 -21.94 18.18 17.94
N TYR A 482 -20.96 17.37 18.30
CA TYR A 482 -20.86 16.77 19.65
C TYR A 482 -20.41 17.78 20.72
N PHE A 483 -19.78 18.90 20.36
CA PHE A 483 -19.36 19.94 21.32
C PHE A 483 -20.36 21.10 21.50
N THR A 484 -21.46 21.14 20.74
CA THR A 484 -22.54 22.15 20.90
C THR A 484 -23.81 21.61 21.55
N LYS A 485 -23.88 20.30 21.85
CA LYS A 485 -24.88 19.69 22.74
C LYS A 485 -24.21 19.26 24.03
#